data_AF-A0A502DY38-F1
#
_entry.id   AF-A0A502DY38-F1
#
_cell.length_a   1.000
_cell.length_b   1.000
_cell.length_c   1.000
_cell.angle_alpha   90.00
_cell.angle_beta   90.00
_cell.angle_gamma   90.00
#
_symmetry.space_group_name_H-M   'P 1'
#
loop_
_entity.id
_entity.type
_entity.pdbx_description
1 polymer ?
#
loop_
_entity_poly.entity_id
_entity_poly.type
_entity_poly.pdbx_seq_one_letter_code
_entity_poly.pdbx_strand_id
1 'polypeptide(L)'
;MKVTITTLKAPWPQGAKVGDVVSFRGEHAPAWAIGKFTPADEDAEVDHKYKPPVIVGDVGVVEPAAQHAGEAQAFIDGLRKEHEAEVADLRKQLGDGGKALQEALDANQGLVDQITAANQDAAAQRAQVVELQAKLSDAEKALAAAKPKGSGR
;
A
#
# COMPACT_ATOMS: atom_id res chain seq x y z
N MET A 1 -39.90 -23.32 0.12
CA MET A 1 -40.31 -23.00 1.49
C MET A 1 -41.71 -22.40 1.50
N LYS A 2 -42.50 -22.60 2.57
CA LYS A 2 -43.84 -22.01 2.74
C LYS A 2 -43.78 -20.85 3.72
N VAL A 3 -44.47 -19.75 3.42
CA VAL A 3 -44.49 -18.56 4.28
C VAL A 3 -45.89 -17.99 4.38
N THR A 4 -46.23 -17.42 5.53
CA THR A 4 -47.49 -16.70 5.75
C THR A 4 -47.24 -15.20 5.55
N ILE A 5 -47.99 -14.54 4.67
CA ILE A 5 -47.84 -13.10 4.42
C ILE A 5 -48.25 -12.31 5.65
N THR A 6 -47.38 -11.43 6.15
CA THR A 6 -47.72 -10.48 7.23
C THR A 6 -47.95 -9.06 6.70
N THR A 7 -47.35 -8.70 5.55
CA THR A 7 -47.41 -7.33 5.01
C THR A 7 -47.52 -7.31 3.49
N LEU A 8 -48.51 -6.59 2.93
CA LEU A 8 -48.74 -6.47 1.48
C LEU A 8 -47.87 -5.42 0.76
N LYS A 9 -46.72 -5.04 1.33
CA LYS A 9 -45.76 -4.09 0.72
C LYS A 9 -44.70 -4.78 -0.15
N ALA A 10 -45.08 -5.86 -0.81
CA ALA A 10 -44.19 -6.70 -1.60
C ALA A 10 -44.93 -7.21 -2.85
N PRO A 11 -44.19 -7.61 -3.90
CA PRO A 11 -44.76 -8.18 -5.12
C PRO A 11 -45.27 -9.61 -4.90
N TRP A 12 -46.31 -9.75 -4.07
CA TRP A 12 -46.97 -11.01 -3.80
C TRP A 12 -47.77 -11.48 -5.04
N PRO A 13 -48.07 -12.80 -5.15
CA PRO A 13 -48.96 -13.31 -6.19
C PRO A 13 -50.29 -12.55 -6.23
N GLN A 14 -50.83 -12.34 -7.43
CA GLN A 14 -52.10 -11.64 -7.58
C GLN A 14 -53.21 -12.31 -6.77
N GLY A 15 -53.93 -11.53 -5.97
CA GLY A 15 -55.00 -12.00 -5.09
C GLY A 15 -54.55 -12.43 -3.69
N ALA A 16 -53.25 -12.50 -3.42
CA ALA A 16 -52.74 -12.84 -2.10
C ALA A 16 -53.00 -11.71 -1.08
N LYS A 17 -53.46 -12.08 0.12
CA LYS A 17 -53.74 -11.19 1.25
C LYS A 17 -52.88 -11.54 2.46
N VAL A 18 -52.87 -10.67 3.46
CA VAL A 18 -52.25 -10.96 4.77
C VAL A 18 -52.94 -12.20 5.37
N GLY A 19 -52.13 -13.15 5.85
CA GLY A 19 -52.60 -14.42 6.37
C GLY A 19 -52.56 -15.59 5.37
N ASP A 20 -52.43 -15.32 4.07
CA ASP A 20 -52.31 -16.38 3.07
C ASP A 20 -50.93 -17.04 3.10
N VAL A 21 -50.91 -18.33 2.78
CA VAL A 21 -49.67 -19.11 2.69
C VAL A 21 -49.16 -19.14 1.26
N VAL A 22 -47.97 -18.58 1.06
CA VAL A 22 -47.26 -18.56 -0.21
C VAL A 22 -46.11 -19.55 -0.22
N SER A 23 -46.03 -20.36 -1.27
CA SER A 23 -44.89 -21.26 -1.50
C SER A 23 -43.88 -20.65 -2.47
N PHE A 24 -42.62 -20.54 -2.03
CA PHE A 24 -41.46 -20.19 -2.84
C PHE A 24 -40.71 -21.44 -3.31
N ARG A 25 -40.21 -21.39 -4.56
CA ARG A 25 -39.31 -22.41 -5.11
C ARG A 25 -37.90 -22.22 -4.52
N GLY A 26 -37.43 -23.20 -3.75
CA GLY A 26 -36.13 -23.17 -3.06
C GLY A 26 -36.27 -23.14 -1.53
N GLU A 27 -35.12 -23.18 -0.85
CA GLU A 27 -35.03 -23.19 0.63
C GLU A 27 -35.01 -21.78 1.24
N HIS A 28 -34.81 -20.75 0.43
CA HIS A 28 -34.71 -19.36 0.89
C HIS A 28 -35.74 -18.43 0.23
N ALA A 29 -36.19 -17.43 0.99
CA ALA A 29 -37.09 -16.41 0.51
C ALA A 29 -36.31 -15.34 -0.27
N PRO A 30 -36.92 -14.71 -1.29
CA PRO A 30 -36.32 -13.59 -1.98
C PRO A 30 -36.00 -12.42 -1.04
N ALA A 31 -34.93 -11.66 -1.32
CA ALA A 31 -34.51 -10.53 -0.49
C ALA A 31 -35.62 -9.49 -0.24
N TRP A 32 -36.48 -9.23 -1.24
CA TRP A 32 -37.60 -8.29 -1.09
C TRP A 32 -38.70 -8.74 -0.13
N ALA A 33 -38.76 -10.04 0.17
CA ALA A 33 -39.78 -10.67 1.01
C ALA A 33 -39.34 -10.72 2.49
N ILE A 34 -38.04 -10.62 2.76
CA ILE A 34 -37.49 -10.69 4.12
C ILE A 34 -38.14 -9.63 5.02
N GLY A 35 -38.61 -10.05 6.19
CA GLY A 35 -39.31 -9.19 7.16
C GLY A 35 -40.80 -8.91 6.84
N LYS A 36 -41.35 -9.48 5.77
CA LYS A 36 -42.76 -9.30 5.35
C LYS A 36 -43.59 -10.59 5.42
N PHE A 37 -43.01 -11.65 5.97
CA PHE A 37 -43.65 -12.94 6.17
C PHE A 37 -43.15 -13.60 7.46
N THR A 38 -43.88 -14.61 7.93
CA THR A 38 -43.41 -15.58 8.92
C THR A 38 -43.36 -16.97 8.28
N PRO A 39 -42.46 -17.88 8.71
CA PRO A 39 -42.52 -19.27 8.28
C PRO A 39 -43.91 -19.86 8.55
N ALA A 40 -44.48 -20.55 7.56
CA ALA A 40 -45.74 -21.27 7.73
C ALA A 40 -45.47 -22.68 8.27
N ASP A 41 -46.45 -23.27 8.95
CA ASP A 41 -46.39 -24.67 9.38
C ASP A 41 -46.20 -25.60 8.17
N GLU A 42 -45.47 -26.71 8.37
CA GLU A 42 -45.15 -27.65 7.28
C GLU A 42 -46.41 -28.26 6.65
N ASP A 43 -47.47 -28.44 7.45
CA ASP A 43 -48.77 -28.97 7.04
C ASP A 43 -49.75 -27.91 6.51
N ALA A 44 -49.37 -26.62 6.47
CA ALA A 44 -50.26 -25.59 5.98
C ALA A 44 -50.57 -25.76 4.48
N GLU A 45 -51.85 -25.67 4.11
CA GLU A 45 -52.28 -25.65 2.71
C GLU A 45 -51.73 -24.39 2.01
N VAL A 46 -51.23 -24.55 0.78
CA VAL A 46 -50.62 -23.46 0.03
C VAL A 46 -51.71 -22.77 -0.79
N ASP A 47 -52.10 -21.57 -0.37
CA ASP A 47 -53.10 -20.76 -1.09
C ASP A 47 -52.56 -20.24 -2.42
N HIS A 48 -51.27 -19.86 -2.45
CA HIS A 48 -50.64 -19.28 -3.64
C HIS A 48 -49.24 -19.81 -3.89
N LYS A 49 -48.93 -20.10 -5.15
CA LYS A 49 -47.57 -20.44 -5.58
C LYS A 49 -46.91 -19.22 -6.21
N TYR A 50 -45.84 -18.73 -5.59
CA TYR A 50 -45.07 -17.66 -6.22
C TYR A 50 -44.34 -18.21 -7.44
N LYS A 51 -44.75 -17.73 -8.61
CA LYS A 51 -43.99 -17.88 -9.85
C LYS A 51 -43.22 -16.57 -10.03
N PRO A 52 -41.88 -16.57 -9.95
CA PRO A 52 -41.12 -15.39 -10.31
C PRO A 52 -41.60 -14.93 -11.70
N PRO A 53 -41.85 -13.62 -11.90
CA PRO A 53 -42.07 -13.14 -13.25
C PRO A 53 -40.88 -13.61 -14.07
N VAL A 54 -41.15 -14.37 -15.14
CA VAL A 54 -40.14 -14.59 -16.16
C VAL A 54 -39.85 -13.18 -16.64
N ILE A 55 -38.64 -12.69 -16.37
CA ILE A 55 -38.14 -11.51 -17.03
C ILE A 55 -37.97 -11.93 -18.49
N VAL A 56 -39.08 -11.99 -19.22
CA VAL A 56 -39.07 -11.82 -20.66
C VAL A 56 -38.73 -10.35 -20.79
N GLY A 57 -37.44 -10.07 -20.88
CA GLY A 57 -37.01 -8.74 -21.24
C GLY A 57 -37.69 -8.43 -22.55
N ASP A 58 -38.69 -7.56 -22.51
CA ASP A 58 -39.05 -6.74 -23.66
C ASP A 58 -37.90 -5.75 -23.84
N VAL A 59 -36.75 -6.29 -24.24
CA VAL A 59 -35.63 -5.56 -24.80
C VAL A 59 -35.88 -5.69 -26.29
N GLY A 60 -36.42 -4.61 -26.86
CA GLY A 60 -36.51 -4.49 -28.30
C GLY A 60 -35.17 -4.86 -28.93
N VAL A 61 -35.24 -5.63 -30.02
CA VAL A 61 -34.16 -5.90 -30.96
C VAL A 61 -32.85 -6.36 -30.30
N VAL A 62 -32.66 -7.68 -30.25
CA VAL A 62 -31.34 -8.26 -29.99
C VAL A 62 -30.43 -7.99 -31.21
N GLU A 63 -29.59 -6.96 -31.12
CA GLU A 63 -28.35 -6.79 -31.89
C GLU A 63 -27.17 -6.66 -30.91
N PRO A 64 -25.95 -7.11 -31.26
CA PRO A 64 -25.43 -8.40 -30.82
C PRO A 64 -24.52 -8.29 -29.58
N ALA A 65 -24.63 -9.24 -28.66
CA ALA A 65 -23.69 -9.42 -27.54
C ALA A 65 -22.20 -9.48 -27.95
N ALA A 66 -21.90 -9.72 -29.23
CA ALA A 66 -20.56 -9.69 -29.80
C ALA A 66 -19.95 -8.26 -29.87
N GLN A 67 -20.73 -7.20 -30.05
CA GLN A 67 -20.21 -5.82 -30.10
C GLN A 67 -19.77 -5.33 -28.72
N HIS A 68 -20.58 -5.56 -27.68
CA HIS A 68 -20.23 -5.16 -26.31
C HIS A 68 -19.10 -5.99 -25.69
N ALA A 69 -18.94 -7.26 -26.11
CA ALA A 69 -17.80 -8.07 -25.69
C ALA A 69 -16.47 -7.53 -26.23
N GLY A 70 -16.45 -7.00 -27.47
CA GLY A 70 -15.27 -6.36 -28.06
C GLY A 70 -14.88 -5.05 -27.36
N GLU A 71 -15.87 -4.21 -27.03
CA GLU A 71 -15.66 -2.97 -26.28
C GLU A 71 -15.12 -3.22 -24.87
N ALA A 72 -15.70 -4.19 -24.15
CA ALA A 72 -15.22 -4.58 -22.83
C ALA A 72 -13.79 -5.14 -22.88
N GLN A 73 -13.47 -5.97 -23.88
CA GLN A 73 -12.13 -6.50 -24.06
C GLN A 73 -11.11 -5.40 -24.38
N ALA A 74 -11.46 -4.46 -25.28
CA ALA A 74 -10.60 -3.34 -25.62
C ALA A 74 -10.32 -2.43 -24.41
N PHE A 75 -11.32 -2.22 -23.55
CA PHE A 75 -11.14 -1.46 -22.31
C PHE A 75 -10.19 -2.18 -21.33
N ILE A 76 -10.37 -3.49 -21.14
CA ILE A 76 -9.48 -4.31 -20.29
C ILE A 76 -8.04 -4.30 -20.85
N ASP A 77 -7.86 -4.42 -22.16
CA ASP A 77 -6.55 -4.37 -22.79
C ASP A 77 -5.90 -2.98 -22.65
N GLY A 78 -6.70 -1.91 -22.67
CA GLY A 78 -6.25 -0.54 -22.37
C GLY A 78 -5.70 -0.42 -20.96
N LEU A 79 -6.48 -0.85 -19.95
CA LEU A 79 -6.05 -0.84 -18.55
C LEU A 79 -4.80 -1.69 -18.33
N ARG A 80 -4.70 -2.86 -18.97
CA ARG A 80 -3.50 -3.71 -18.87
C ARG A 80 -2.27 -3.00 -19.42
N LYS A 81 -2.37 -2.37 -20.59
CA LYS A 81 -1.25 -1.61 -21.18
C LYS A 81 -0.81 -0.45 -20.31
N GLU A 82 -1.77 0.29 -19.73
CA GLU A 82 -1.48 1.39 -18.82
C GLU A 82 -0.74 0.89 -17.57
N HIS A 83 -1.23 -0.17 -16.93
CA HIS A 83 -0.55 -0.78 -15.78
C HIS A 83 0.81 -1.37 -16.13
N GLU A 84 0.97 -1.98 -17.30
CA GLU A 84 2.27 -2.47 -17.76
C GLU A 84 3.28 -1.34 -17.94
N ALA A 85 2.84 -0.20 -18.49
CA ALA A 85 3.66 0.99 -18.64
C ALA A 85 4.04 1.59 -17.28
N GLU A 86 3.09 1.69 -16.35
CA GLU A 86 3.31 2.17 -14.99
C GLU A 86 4.31 1.27 -14.24
N VAL A 87 4.14 -0.06 -14.32
CA VAL A 87 5.07 -1.02 -13.71
C VAL A 87 6.46 -0.93 -14.33
N ALA A 88 6.56 -0.71 -15.64
CA ALA A 88 7.84 -0.52 -16.31
C ALA A 88 8.55 0.76 -15.83
N ASP A 89 7.81 1.87 -15.69
CA ASP A 89 8.37 3.12 -15.17
C ASP A 89 8.78 3.01 -13.71
N LEU A 90 7.95 2.42 -12.84
CA LEU A 90 8.30 2.18 -11.44
C LEU A 90 9.54 1.29 -11.28
N ARG A 91 9.69 0.25 -12.11
CA ARG A 91 10.89 -0.59 -12.13
C ARG A 91 12.13 0.20 -12.54
N LYS A 92 11.99 1.10 -13.53
CA LYS A 92 13.08 1.98 -13.95
C LYS A 92 13.46 2.94 -12.83
N GLN A 93 12.49 3.62 -12.21
CA GLN A 93 12.71 4.50 -11.08
C GLN A 93 13.40 3.78 -9.91
N LEU A 94 12.99 2.54 -9.60
CA LEU A 94 13.64 1.73 -8.57
C LEU A 94 15.09 1.39 -8.93
N GLY A 95 15.36 1.06 -10.20
CA GLY A 95 16.71 0.79 -10.69
C GLY A 95 17.61 2.03 -10.65
N ASP A 96 17.10 3.18 -11.08
CA ASP A 96 17.83 4.45 -11.07
C ASP A 96 18.05 4.93 -9.63
N GLY A 97 17.05 4.81 -8.76
CA GLY A 97 17.17 5.09 -7.33
C GLY A 97 18.19 4.18 -6.62
N GLY A 98 18.23 2.89 -6.97
CA GLY A 98 19.23 1.96 -6.46
C GLY A 98 20.66 2.35 -6.85
N LYS A 99 20.87 2.79 -8.10
CA LYS A 99 22.19 3.29 -8.55
C LYS A 99 22.59 4.56 -7.80
N ALA A 100 21.68 5.52 -7.68
CA ALA A 100 21.95 6.76 -6.94
C ALA A 100 22.29 6.50 -5.46
N LEU A 101 21.62 5.53 -4.83
CA LEU A 101 21.94 5.12 -3.47
C LEU A 101 23.33 4.48 -3.37
N GLN A 102 23.70 3.62 -4.32
CA GLN A 102 25.02 3.01 -4.36
C GLN A 102 26.13 4.07 -4.55
N GLU A 103 25.93 5.02 -5.46
CA GLU A 103 26.87 6.14 -5.67
C GLU A 103 27.03 6.99 -4.40
N ALA A 104 25.94 7.26 -3.68
CA ALA A 104 25.99 7.97 -2.41
C ALA A 104 26.72 7.16 -1.31
N LEU A 105 26.56 5.84 -1.30
CA LEU A 105 27.26 4.96 -0.36
C LEU A 105 28.76 4.96 -0.63
N ASP A 106 29.16 4.85 -1.90
CA ASP A 106 30.57 4.89 -2.31
C ASP A 106 31.20 6.26 -1.98
N ALA A 107 30.48 7.36 -2.20
CA ALA A 107 30.93 8.71 -1.83
C ALA A 107 31.09 8.86 -0.31
N ASN A 108 30.16 8.34 0.48
CA ASN A 108 30.25 8.36 1.94
C ASN A 108 31.44 7.54 2.44
N GLN A 109 31.72 6.37 1.85
CA GLN A 109 32.90 5.58 2.19
C GLN A 109 34.18 6.37 1.90
N GLY A 110 34.26 7.04 0.75
CA GLY A 110 35.38 7.91 0.41
C GLY A 110 35.59 9.06 1.41
N LEU A 111 34.51 9.66 1.92
CA LEU A 111 34.58 10.68 2.97
C LEU A 111 35.06 10.10 4.32
N VAL A 112 34.63 8.89 4.68
CA VAL A 112 35.09 8.20 5.90
C VAL A 112 36.59 7.94 5.83
N ASP A 113 37.09 7.51 4.67
CA ASP A 113 38.51 7.27 4.47
C ASP A 113 39.32 8.57 4.57
N GLN A 114 38.81 9.67 3.98
CA GLN A 114 39.43 11.00 4.10
C GLN A 114 39.46 11.51 5.54
N ILE A 115 38.37 11.37 6.30
CA ILE A 115 38.32 11.76 7.71
C ILE A 115 39.33 10.93 8.53
N THR A 116 39.44 9.64 8.22
CA THR A 116 40.40 8.76 8.90
C THR A 116 41.84 9.20 8.64
N ALA A 117 42.20 9.49 7.38
CA ALA A 117 43.51 10.01 7.02
C ALA A 117 43.80 11.37 7.70
N ALA A 118 42.85 12.30 7.62
CA ALA A 118 42.99 13.62 8.23
C ALA A 118 43.18 13.55 9.76
N ASN A 119 42.51 12.61 10.43
CA ASN A 119 42.69 12.38 11.86
C ASN A 119 44.07 11.81 12.21
N GLN A 120 44.61 10.92 11.37
CA GLN A 120 45.97 10.41 11.53
C GLN A 120 47.01 11.51 11.34
N ASP A 121 46.85 12.35 10.32
CA ASP A 121 47.72 13.51 10.06
C ASP A 121 47.66 14.50 11.22
N ALA A 122 46.46 14.82 11.72
CA ALA A 122 46.30 15.70 12.87
C ALA A 122 46.96 15.13 14.14
N ALA A 123 46.90 13.82 14.35
CA ALA A 123 47.59 13.16 15.45
C ALA A 123 49.12 13.26 15.32
N ALA A 124 49.65 13.04 14.11
CA ALA A 124 51.08 13.19 13.83
C ALA A 124 51.56 14.64 14.06
N GLN A 125 50.79 15.62 13.60
CA GLN A 125 51.10 17.04 13.84
C GLN A 125 51.07 17.40 15.32
N ARG A 126 50.10 16.89 16.09
CA ARG A 126 50.05 17.09 17.54
C ARG A 126 51.28 16.51 18.23
N ALA A 127 51.75 15.33 17.82
CA ALA A 127 52.97 14.74 18.34
C ALA A 127 54.21 15.60 18.04
N GLN A 128 54.32 16.15 16.83
CA GLN A 128 55.41 17.07 16.47
C GLN A 128 55.39 18.35 17.29
N VAL A 129 54.21 18.93 17.54
CA VAL A 129 54.08 20.13 18.39
C VAL A 129 54.59 19.85 19.81
N VAL A 130 54.23 18.71 20.39
CA VAL A 130 54.72 18.30 21.73
C VAL A 130 56.24 18.14 21.74
N GLU A 131 56.82 17.53 20.71
CA GLU A 131 58.27 17.37 20.58
C GLU A 131 58.99 18.73 20.47
N LEU A 132 58.48 19.63 19.64
CA LEU A 132 59.04 20.97 19.48
C LEU A 132 58.93 21.80 20.76
N GLN A 133 57.83 21.68 21.50
CA GLN A 133 57.67 22.33 22.82
C GLN A 133 58.71 21.83 23.82
N ALA A 134 58.99 20.52 23.84
CA ALA A 134 60.03 19.95 24.70
C ALA A 134 61.42 20.50 24.34
N LYS A 135 61.78 20.49 23.05
CA LYS A 135 63.06 21.05 22.56
C LYS A 135 63.21 22.53 22.89
N LEU A 136 62.14 23.31 22.75
CA LEU A 136 62.15 24.74 23.07
C LEU A 136 62.36 24.97 24.57
N SER A 137 61.68 24.21 25.43
CA SER A 137 61.89 24.29 26.88
C SER A 137 63.33 23.96 27.28
N ASP A 138 63.93 22.93 26.66
CA ASP A 138 65.32 22.56 26.95
C ASP A 138 66.31 23.61 26.46
N ALA A 139 66.07 24.20 25.28
CA ALA A 139 66.87 25.30 24.75
C ALA A 139 66.78 26.56 25.65
N GLU A 140 65.58 26.88 26.16
CA GLU A 140 65.38 27.99 27.10
C GLU A 140 66.15 27.78 28.41
N LYS A 141 66.14 26.57 28.96
CA LYS A 141 66.94 26.22 30.16
C LYS A 141 68.44 26.34 29.89
N ALA A 142 68.90 25.86 28.74
CA ALA A 142 70.31 25.96 28.34
C ALA A 142 70.76 27.42 28.20
N LEU A 143 69.93 28.28 27.58
CA LEU A 143 70.19 29.71 27.45
C LEU A 143 70.23 30.41 28.83
N ALA A 144 69.32 30.05 29.73
CA ALA A 144 69.30 30.59 31.10
C ALA A 144 70.57 30.20 31.88
N ALA A 145 71.06 28.96 31.72
CA ALA A 145 72.30 28.50 32.33
C ALA A 145 73.56 29.16 31.74
N ALA A 146 73.53 29.53 30.46
CA ALA A 146 74.65 30.17 29.77
C ALA A 146 74.80 31.68 30.06
N LYS A 147 73.81 32.35 30.66
CA LYS A 147 73.96 33.75 31.08
C LYS A 147 75.03 33.84 32.17
N PRO A 148 76.15 34.55 31.95
CA PRO A 148 77.21 34.65 32.94
C PRO A 148 76.67 35.34 34.19
N LYS A 149 76.88 34.72 35.36
CA LYS A 149 76.73 35.42 36.64
C LYS A 149 77.62 36.65 36.57
N GLY A 150 76.99 37.83 36.58
CA GLY A 150 77.70 39.10 36.56
C GLY A 150 78.87 39.06 37.53
N SER A 151 80.04 39.35 36.99
CA SER A 151 81.22 39.79 37.72
C SER A 151 80.80 40.94 38.65
N GLY A 152 80.43 40.57 39.88
CA GLY A 152 80.20 41.49 40.98
C GLY A 152 81.58 41.94 41.46
N ARG A 153 81.96 43.12 41.02
CA ARG A 153 83.14 43.86 41.47
C ARG A 153 82.82 44.63 42.74
#